data_AF-A0A2Z3H2L8-F1
#
_entry.id   AF-A0A2Z3H2L8-F1
#
_cell.length_a   1.000
_cell.length_b   1.000
_cell.length_c   1.000
_cell.angle_alpha   90.00
_cell.angle_beta   90.00
_cell.angle_gamma   90.00
#
_symmetry.space_group_name_H-M   'P 1'
#
loop_
_entity.id
_entity.type
_entity.pdbx_description
1 polymer ?
#
loop_
_entity_poly.entity_id
_entity_poly.type
_entity_poly.pdbx_seq_one_letter_code
_entity_poly.pdbx_strand_id
1 'polypeptide(L)'
;MILVVPEGRAVPNAQPIVVQVTVSVTALVYPEPEAGGYSAAVPALPGCYTEGETLDEVRANLREAAEAWLAAAHDHASHAPRREGEA
;
A
#
# COMPACT_ATOMS: atom_id res chain seq x y z
N MET A 1 14.48 -21.76 2.30
CA MET A 1 15.72 -21.07 2.71
C MET A 1 15.33 -19.62 2.99
N ILE A 2 15.02 -19.31 4.24
CA ILE A 2 14.65 -17.95 4.65
C ILE A 2 15.96 -17.27 5.04
N LEU A 3 16.35 -16.24 4.30
CA LEU A 3 17.51 -15.43 4.66
C LEU A 3 17.09 -14.52 5.82
N VAL A 4 17.51 -14.85 7.04
CA VAL A 4 17.48 -13.90 8.15
C VAL A 4 18.58 -12.89 7.88
N VAL A 5 18.22 -11.66 7.49
CA VAL A 5 19.17 -10.54 7.46
C VAL A 5 19.48 -10.17 8.91
N PRO A 6 20.74 -10.27 9.38
CA PRO A 6 21.10 -9.89 10.74
C PRO A 6 20.92 -8.38 10.90
N GLU A 7 20.00 -7.97 11.77
CA GLU A 7 19.82 -6.57 12.14
C GLU A 7 21.13 -6.04 12.76
N GLY A 8 21.65 -4.93 12.23
CA GLY A 8 22.73 -4.17 12.87
C GLY A 8 24.07 -4.09 12.15
N ARG A 9 24.29 -4.74 10.99
CA ARG A 9 25.48 -4.47 10.17
C ARG A 9 25.11 -3.60 8.97
N ALA A 10 25.46 -2.31 9.04
CA ALA A 10 25.48 -1.48 7.84
C ALA A 10 26.31 -2.20 6.78
N VAL A 11 25.68 -2.58 5.67
CA VAL A 11 26.36 -3.16 4.52
C VAL A 11 27.23 -2.06 3.90
N PRO A 12 28.57 -2.10 4.04
CA PRO A 12 29.40 -1.06 3.47
C PRO A 12 29.24 -1.10 1.95
N ASN A 13 28.91 0.05 1.35
CA ASN A 13 28.73 0.24 -0.10
C ASN A 13 27.44 -0.34 -0.73
N ALA A 14 26.33 -0.41 0.00
CA ALA A 14 25.03 -0.65 -0.64
C ALA A 14 24.58 0.60 -1.42
N GLN A 15 24.32 0.43 -2.72
CA GLN A 15 23.74 1.48 -3.57
C GLN A 15 22.24 1.21 -3.72
N PRO A 16 21.36 2.16 -3.38
CA PRO A 16 19.92 1.98 -3.59
C PRO A 16 19.61 1.96 -5.09
N ILE A 17 18.74 1.05 -5.51
CA ILE A 17 18.19 0.99 -6.86
C ILE A 17 16.69 1.15 -6.76
N VAL A 18 16.13 2.09 -7.51
CA VAL A 18 14.68 2.27 -7.64
C VAL A 18 14.20 1.43 -8.82
N VAL A 19 13.14 0.66 -8.60
CA VAL A 19 12.48 -0.14 -9.65
C VAL A 19 11.01 0.23 -9.72
N GLN A 20 10.46 0.28 -10.93
CA GLN A 20 9.02 0.45 -11.15
C GLN A 20 8.39 -0.92 -11.38
N VAL A 21 7.28 -1.19 -10.70
CA VAL A 21 6.54 -2.44 -10.84
C VAL A 21 5.07 -2.14 -11.15
N THR A 22 4.50 -2.91 -12.08
CA THR A 22 3.05 -2.91 -12.32
C THR A 22 2.45 -4.10 -11.59
N VAL A 23 1.49 -3.83 -10.71
CA VAL A 23 0.80 -4.86 -9.94
C VAL A 23 -0.70 -4.78 -10.17
N SER A 24 -1.40 -5.89 -10.00
CA SER A 24 -2.85 -5.95 -10.00
C SER A 24 -3.34 -6.33 -8.62
N VAL A 25 -4.28 -5.55 -8.09
CA VAL A 25 -4.91 -5.79 -6.79
C VAL A 25 -6.42 -5.96 -6.99
N THR A 26 -7.01 -6.85 -6.20
CA THR A 26 -8.45 -7.12 -6.27
C THR A 26 -9.18 -6.24 -5.25
N ALA A 27 -10.19 -5.51 -5.71
CA ALA A 27 -11.11 -4.77 -4.86
C ALA A 27 -12.43 -5.53 -4.68
N LEU A 28 -13.03 -5.39 -3.51
CA LEU A 28 -14.40 -5.78 -3.22
C LEU A 28 -15.27 -4.53 -3.29
N VAL A 29 -16.34 -4.58 -4.09
CA VAL A 29 -17.26 -3.46 -4.31
C VAL A 29 -18.60 -3.78 -3.69
N TYR A 30 -19.18 -2.81 -2.99
CA TYR A 30 -20.46 -2.92 -2.31
C TYR A 30 -21.38 -1.80 -2.81
N PRO A 31 -22.64 -2.12 -3.18
CA PRO A 31 -23.62 -1.08 -3.48
C PRO A 31 -24.07 -0.38 -2.20
N GLU A 32 -24.25 0.93 -2.26
CA GLU A 32 -24.69 1.76 -1.12
C GLU A 32 -26.16 2.20 -1.32
N PRO A 33 -27.15 1.44 -0.84
CA PRO A 33 -28.56 1.69 -1.15
C PRO A 33 -29.13 2.95 -0.47
N GLU A 34 -28.56 3.39 0.65
CA GLU A 34 -29.04 4.57 1.39
C GLU A 34 -28.47 5.89 0.86
N ALA A 35 -27.16 5.92 0.58
CA ALA A 35 -26.48 7.09 0.03
C ALA A 35 -26.57 7.19 -1.50
N GLY A 36 -26.81 6.05 -2.18
CA GLY A 36 -26.60 5.90 -3.61
C GLY A 36 -25.15 5.64 -3.96
N GLY A 37 -24.91 5.00 -5.11
CA GLY A 37 -23.57 4.70 -5.60
C GLY A 37 -22.96 3.42 -5.02
N TYR A 38 -21.64 3.42 -4.87
CA TYR A 38 -20.82 2.26 -4.55
C TYR A 38 -19.69 2.63 -3.60
N SER A 39 -19.38 1.71 -2.70
CA SER A 39 -18.15 1.71 -1.93
C SER A 39 -17.25 0.56 -2.36
N ALA A 40 -15.95 0.70 -2.12
CA ALA A 40 -14.99 -0.37 -2.39
C ALA A 40 -13.82 -0.38 -1.42
N ALA A 41 -13.34 -1.59 -1.15
CA ALA A 41 -12.16 -1.83 -0.31
C ALA A 41 -11.19 -2.77 -1.03
N VAL A 42 -9.89 -2.61 -0.78
CA VAL A 42 -8.86 -3.54 -1.26
C VAL A 42 -8.32 -4.35 -0.07
N PRO A 43 -8.72 -5.61 0.12
CA PRO A 43 -8.30 -6.40 1.29
C PRO A 43 -6.77 -6.57 1.41
N ALA A 44 -6.06 -6.56 0.28
CA ALA A 44 -4.61 -6.65 0.24
C ALA A 44 -3.91 -5.36 0.69
N LEU A 45 -4.62 -4.22 0.74
CA LEU A 45 -4.11 -2.91 1.14
C LEU A 45 -4.95 -2.40 2.31
N PRO A 46 -4.66 -2.82 3.56
CA PRO A 46 -5.46 -2.43 4.72
C PRO A 46 -5.57 -0.91 4.84
N GLY A 47 -6.81 -0.43 5.02
CA GLY A 47 -7.12 1.00 5.06
C GLY A 47 -7.32 1.66 3.70
N CYS A 48 -7.12 0.94 2.58
CA CYS A 48 -7.46 1.43 1.25
C CYS A 48 -8.96 1.23 0.99
N TYR A 49 -9.73 2.29 1.22
CA TYR A 49 -11.17 2.36 1.00
C TYR A 49 -11.51 3.57 0.11
N THR A 50 -12.52 3.43 -0.73
CA THR A 50 -13.03 4.53 -1.55
C THR A 50 -14.53 4.36 -1.83
N GLU A 51 -15.14 5.40 -2.37
CA GLU A 51 -16.54 5.45 -2.77
C GLU A 51 -16.69 6.29 -4.04
N GLY A 52 -17.83 6.15 -4.71
CA GLY A 52 -18.17 6.89 -5.92
C GLY A 52 -19.58 6.58 -6.39
N GLU A 53 -20.15 7.46 -7.21
CA GLU A 53 -21.51 7.32 -7.73
C GLU A 53 -21.60 6.22 -8.79
N THR A 54 -20.49 5.93 -9.47
CA THR A 54 -20.42 4.94 -10.55
C THR A 54 -19.25 3.97 -10.36
N LEU A 55 -19.34 2.78 -10.97
CA LEU A 55 -18.26 1.80 -10.94
C LEU A 55 -16.97 2.33 -11.60
N ASP A 56 -17.08 3.17 -12.62
CA ASP A 56 -15.92 3.77 -13.28
C ASP A 56 -15.21 4.79 -12.37
N GLU A 57 -15.99 5.59 -11.62
CA GLU A 57 -15.45 6.50 -10.61
C GLU A 57 -14.76 5.73 -9.48
N VAL A 58 -15.42 4.72 -8.93
CA VAL A 58 -14.83 3.84 -7.90
C VAL A 58 -13.52 3.22 -8.40
N ARG A 59 -13.47 2.79 -9.67
CA ARG A 59 -12.26 2.22 -10.26
C ARG A 59 -11.14 3.25 -10.40
N ALA A 60 -11.45 4.48 -10.81
CA ALA A 60 -10.48 5.56 -10.89
C ALA A 60 -9.92 5.90 -9.50
N ASN A 61 -10.81 6.07 -8.52
CA ASN A 61 -10.42 6.39 -7.14
C ASN A 61 -9.62 5.25 -6.49
N LEU A 62 -9.99 3.98 -6.72
CA LEU A 62 -9.24 2.80 -6.26
C LEU A 62 -7.81 2.80 -6.79
N ARG A 63 -7.62 3.17 -8.07
CA ARG A 63 -6.29 3.23 -8.68
C ARG A 63 -5.42 4.25 -7.96
N GLU A 64 -5.93 5.47 -7.78
CA GLU A 64 -5.20 6.54 -7.10
C GLU A 64 -4.90 6.18 -5.64
N ALA A 65 -5.89 5.65 -4.92
CA ALA A 65 -5.73 5.23 -3.53
C ALA A 65 -4.69 4.10 -3.38
N ALA A 66 -4.69 3.12 -4.28
CA ALA A 66 -3.72 2.03 -4.26
C ALA A 66 -2.29 2.53 -4.57
N GLU A 67 -2.14 3.43 -5.55
CA GLU A 67 -0.86 4.06 -5.88
C GLU A 67 -0.31 4.87 -4.69
N ALA A 68 -1.16 5.67 -4.05
CA ALA A 68 -0.80 6.45 -2.86
C ALA A 68 -0.42 5.56 -1.67
N TRP A 69 -1.16 4.47 -1.44
CA TRP A 69 -0.88 3.52 -0.36
C TRP A 69 0.49 2.87 -0.54
N LEU A 70 0.81 2.41 -1.75
CA LEU A 70 2.10 1.76 -2.04
C LEU A 70 3.28 2.73 -1.89
N ALA A 71 3.10 3.99 -2.31
CA ALA A 71 4.11 5.04 -2.12
C ALA A 71 4.35 5.32 -0.62
N ALA A 72 3.28 5.50 0.16
CA ALA A 72 3.38 5.73 1.59
C ALA A 72 4.02 4.54 2.33
N ALA A 73 3.69 3.31 1.94
CA ALA A 73 4.31 2.11 2.51
C ALA A 73 5.82 2.03 2.23
N HIS A 74 6.25 2.41 1.02
CA HIS A 74 7.67 2.51 0.67
C HIS A 74 8.39 3.58 1.51
N ASP A 75 7.79 4.77 1.62
CA ASP A 75 8.37 5.87 2.39
C ASP A 75 8.47 5.51 3.87
N HIS A 76 7.44 4.88 4.44
CA HIS A 76 7.48 4.41 5.83
C HIS A 76 8.59 3.38 6.06
N ALA A 77 8.73 2.39 5.18
CA ALA A 77 9.80 1.40 5.27
C ALA A 77 11.20 2.03 5.13
N SER A 78 11.32 3.08 4.33
CA SER A 78 12.59 3.77 4.06
C SER A 78 13.02 4.72 5.18
N HIS A 79 12.05 5.28 5.93
CA HIS A 79 12.26 6.28 6.98
C HIS A 79 11.93 5.78 8.39
N ALA A 80 11.59 4.49 8.56
CA ALA A 80 11.27 3.92 9.87
C ALA A 80 12.41 4.22 10.87
N PRO A 81 12.15 4.95 11.97
CA PRO A 81 13.17 5.16 12.98
C PRO A 81 13.56 3.79 13.54
N ARG A 82 14.87 3.51 13.60
CA ARG A 82 15.41 2.34 14.30
C ARG A 82 14.73 2.28 15.67
N ARG A 83 14.11 1.16 16.03
CA ARG A 83 13.57 0.98 17.37
C ARG A 83 14.71 1.06 18.37
N GLU A 84 14.80 2.21 19.03
CA GLU A 84 15.67 2.39 20.18
C GLU A 84 14.88 1.87 21.39
N GLY A 85 15.24 0.68 21.88
CA GLY A 85 14.64 0.11 23.10
C GLY A 85 14.20 -1.35 23.00
N GLU A 86 15.09 -2.26 22.62
CA GLU A 86 15.05 -3.61 23.17
C GLU A 86 16.33 -3.76 24.00
N ALA A 87 16.20 -3.40 25.28
CA ALA A 87 17.23 -3.46 26.32
C ALA A 87 16.76 -4.40 27.42
#